data_AF-A0AA36B566-F1
#
_entry.id   AF-A0AA36B566-F1
#
_cell.length_a   1.000
_cell.length_b   1.000
_cell.length_c   1.000
_cell.angle_alpha   90.00
_cell.angle_beta   90.00
_cell.angle_gamma   90.00
#
_symmetry.space_group_name_H-M   'P 1'
#
loop_
_entity.id
_entity.type
_entity.pdbx_description
1 polymer ?
#
loop_
_entity_poly.entity_id
_entity_poly.type
_entity_poly.pdbx_seq_one_letter_code
_entity_poly.pdbx_strand_id
1 'polypeptide(L)'
;MIETKKKNISILKMDVENDEWNSLIKAMSDGELDHVKKLLFEFHSYFSEASKWNVHRNALNVVKKLMDLNFRIFSIEKNNACIYISDRNILLTKC
;
A
#
# COMPACT_ATOMS: atom_id res chain seq x y z
N MET A 1 -33.14 -3.12 13.35
CA MET A 1 -31.93 -3.07 12.50
C MET A 1 -31.08 -4.26 12.89
N ILE A 2 -30.75 -5.16 11.95
CA ILE A 2 -29.89 -6.31 12.24
C ILE A 2 -28.45 -5.81 12.08
N GLU A 3 -27.75 -5.68 13.19
CA GLU A 3 -26.34 -5.28 13.19
C GLU A 3 -25.50 -6.54 12.86
N THR A 4 -25.08 -6.67 11.60
CA THR A 4 -24.16 -7.74 11.21
C THR A 4 -22.79 -7.44 11.78
N LYS A 5 -22.45 -8.08 12.90
CA LYS A 5 -21.13 -7.95 13.53
C LYS A 5 -20.05 -8.41 12.54
N LYS A 6 -19.22 -7.48 12.05
CA LYS A 6 -18.10 -7.82 11.15
C LYS A 6 -17.16 -8.78 11.87
N LYS A 7 -16.83 -9.91 11.23
CA LYS A 7 -15.95 -10.92 11.78
C LYS A 7 -14.52 -10.39 11.77
N ASN A 8 -13.82 -10.47 12.89
CA ASN A 8 -12.42 -10.03 12.98
C ASN A 8 -11.54 -10.78 11.96
N ILE A 9 -10.78 -10.01 11.17
CA ILE A 9 -9.81 -10.50 10.20
C ILE A 9 -8.42 -10.45 10.84
N SER A 10 -7.78 -11.59 11.01
CA SER A 10 -6.44 -11.66 11.59
C SER A 10 -5.37 -11.09 10.64
N ILE A 11 -5.49 -11.37 9.34
CA ILE A 11 -4.56 -10.92 8.29
C ILE A 11 -5.39 -10.64 7.05
N LEU A 12 -5.21 -9.45 6.48
CA LEU A 12 -5.71 -9.07 5.16
C LEU A 12 -4.51 -8.89 4.22
N LYS A 13 -4.46 -9.63 3.10
CA LYS A 13 -3.55 -9.33 1.98
C LYS A 13 -4.32 -8.53 0.94
N MET A 14 -3.77 -7.42 0.48
CA MET A 14 -4.29 -6.64 -0.65
C MET A 14 -3.23 -6.54 -1.75
N ASP A 15 -3.69 -6.90 -2.94
CA ASP A 15 -2.93 -7.00 -4.18
C ASP A 15 -4.02 -6.96 -5.28
N VAL A 16 -4.26 -5.77 -5.82
CA VAL A 16 -5.46 -5.45 -6.62
C VAL A 16 -5.10 -4.78 -7.94
N GLU A 17 -3.89 -5.04 -8.43
CA GLU A 17 -3.38 -4.68 -9.74
C GLU A 17 -3.68 -3.24 -10.17
N ASN A 18 -2.87 -2.29 -9.69
CA ASN A 18 -2.93 -0.83 -9.92
C ASN A 18 -3.98 -0.07 -9.12
N ASP A 19 -5.01 -0.74 -8.62
CA ASP A 19 -6.08 -0.10 -7.85
C ASP A 19 -5.85 -0.10 -6.33
N GLU A 20 -4.62 -0.41 -5.90
CA GLU A 20 -4.23 -0.49 -4.50
C GLU A 20 -4.56 0.80 -3.75
N TRP A 21 -4.17 1.92 -4.35
CA TRP A 21 -4.30 3.24 -3.74
C TRP A 21 -5.76 3.61 -3.50
N ASN A 22 -6.59 3.46 -4.53
CA ASN A 22 -8.01 3.79 -4.46
C ASN A 22 -8.75 2.85 -3.50
N SER A 23 -8.49 1.55 -3.61
CA SER A 23 -9.13 0.52 -2.80
C SER A 23 -8.79 0.67 -1.32
N LEU A 24 -7.51 0.90 -1.00
CA LEU A 24 -7.07 1.06 0.39
C LEU A 24 -7.60 2.36 1.00
N ILE A 25 -7.59 3.47 0.27
CA ILE A 25 -8.16 4.74 0.74
C ILE A 25 -9.66 4.59 1.02
N LYS A 26 -10.40 3.91 0.14
CA LYS A 26 -11.82 3.66 0.33
C LYS A 26 -12.07 2.75 1.54
N ALA A 27 -11.33 1.65 1.66
CA ALA A 27 -11.41 0.75 2.81
C ALA A 27 -11.12 1.46 4.15
N MET A 28 -10.14 2.36 4.19
CA MET A 28 -9.87 3.20 5.35
C MET A 28 -11.05 4.14 5.66
N SER A 29 -11.60 4.81 4.63
CA SER A 29 -12.71 5.77 4.79
C SER A 29 -14.01 5.11 5.24
N ASP A 30 -14.23 3.86 4.87
CA ASP A 30 -15.46 3.12 5.16
C ASP A 30 -15.39 2.35 6.50
N GLY A 31 -14.27 2.44 7.22
CA GLY A 31 -14.06 1.67 8.46
C GLY A 31 -13.89 0.17 8.20
N GLU A 32 -13.57 -0.23 6.96
CA GLU A 32 -13.38 -1.64 6.61
C GLU A 32 -12.11 -2.22 7.23
N LEU A 33 -11.17 -1.38 7.68
CA LEU A 33 -9.95 -1.83 8.35
C LEU A 33 -10.09 -1.97 9.87
N ASP A 34 -11.18 -1.50 10.48
CA ASP A 34 -11.33 -1.45 11.96
C ASP A 34 -11.32 -2.83 12.63
N HIS A 35 -11.65 -3.86 11.86
CA HIS A 35 -11.69 -5.25 12.30
C HIS A 35 -10.51 -6.08 11.77
N VAL A 36 -9.50 -5.43 11.18
CA VAL A 36 -8.30 -6.05 10.61
C VAL A 36 -7.12 -5.87 11.57
N LYS A 37 -6.50 -6.97 12.00
CA LYS A 37 -5.34 -6.93 12.92
C LYS A 37 -4.01 -6.69 12.21
N LYS A 38 -3.83 -7.23 11.01
CA LYS A 38 -2.59 -7.15 10.23
C LYS A 38 -2.93 -6.94 8.76
N LEU A 39 -2.19 -6.04 8.13
CA LEU A 39 -2.32 -5.74 6.71
C LEU A 39 -1.01 -6.11 6.00
N LEU A 40 -1.11 -6.93 4.96
CA LEU A 40 -0.07 -7.17 3.97
C LEU A 40 -0.47 -6.44 2.70
N PHE A 41 0.39 -5.57 2.20
CA PHE A 41 0.05 -4.67 1.12
C PHE A 41 1.20 -4.60 0.12
N GLU A 42 0.90 -4.88 -1.15
CA GLU A 42 1.82 -4.62 -2.26
C GLU A 42 1.47 -3.27 -2.88
N PHE A 43 2.46 -2.49 -3.33
CA PHE A 43 2.22 -1.20 -3.98
C PHE A 43 2.68 -1.28 -5.44
N HIS A 44 1.72 -1.40 -6.36
CA HIS A 44 2.00 -1.22 -7.78
C HIS A 44 2.24 0.26 -8.08
N SER A 45 3.44 0.55 -8.59
CA SER A 45 3.89 1.91 -8.88
C SER A 45 4.40 1.98 -10.32
N TYR A 46 3.50 2.20 -11.28
CA TYR A 46 3.88 2.46 -12.67
C TYR A 46 4.13 3.95 -12.87
N PHE A 47 5.33 4.31 -13.33
CA PHE A 47 5.76 5.70 -13.43
C PHE A 47 5.89 6.13 -14.88
N SER A 48 5.23 7.23 -15.24
CA SER A 48 5.74 8.13 -16.27
C SER A 48 6.56 9.22 -15.58
N GLU A 49 7.54 9.84 -16.25
CA GLU A 49 8.37 10.92 -15.69
C GLU A 49 7.53 12.01 -15.00
N ALA A 50 6.36 12.32 -15.56
CA ALA A 50 5.43 13.34 -15.09
C ALA A 50 4.63 12.95 -13.82
N SER A 51 4.50 11.65 -13.50
CA SER A 51 3.67 11.18 -12.38
C SER A 51 4.44 10.86 -11.10
N LYS A 52 5.78 10.74 -11.16
CA LYS A 52 6.65 10.32 -10.04
C LYS A 52 6.42 11.09 -8.73
N TRP A 53 6.30 12.41 -8.79
CA TRP A 53 6.18 13.23 -7.58
C TRP A 53 4.83 13.04 -6.86
N ASN A 54 3.74 12.98 -7.61
CA ASN A 54 2.40 12.82 -7.03
C ASN A 54 2.25 11.44 -6.36
N VAL A 55 2.85 10.40 -6.93
CA VAL A 55 2.78 9.04 -6.38
C VAL A 55 3.52 8.92 -5.04
N HIS A 56 4.74 9.45 -4.92
CA HIS A 56 5.48 9.39 -3.66
C HIS A 56 4.77 10.15 -2.53
N ARG A 57 4.18 11.31 -2.84
CA ARG A 57 3.37 12.06 -1.86
C ARG A 57 2.13 11.28 -1.44
N ASN A 58 1.44 10.64 -2.38
CA ASN A 58 0.26 9.81 -2.10
C ASN A 58 0.61 8.59 -1.23
N ALA A 59 1.76 7.96 -1.50
CA ALA A 59 2.27 6.87 -0.68
C ALA A 59 2.50 7.28 0.77
N LEU A 60 3.18 8.42 1.00
CA LEU A 60 3.39 8.95 2.35
C LEU A 60 2.08 9.27 3.07
N ASN A 61 1.09 9.82 2.35
CA ASN A 61 -0.23 10.09 2.91
C ASN A 61 -0.96 8.80 3.33
N VAL A 62 -0.86 7.73 2.53
CA VAL A 62 -1.45 6.43 2.87
C VAL A 62 -0.76 5.82 4.09
N VAL A 63 0.57 5.82 4.12
CA VAL A 63 1.34 5.32 5.28
C VAL A 63 0.94 6.08 6.55
N LYS A 64 0.84 7.42 6.47
CA LYS A 64 0.39 8.24 7.59
C LYS A 64 -1.01 7.83 8.07
N LYS A 65 -1.99 7.70 7.15
CA LYS A 65 -3.36 7.30 7.51
C LYS A 65 -3.42 5.91 8.15
N LEU A 66 -2.66 4.95 7.63
CA LEU A 66 -2.53 3.62 8.25
C LEU A 66 -1.97 3.73 9.68
N MET A 67 -0.98 4.59 9.88
CA MET A 67 -0.42 4.85 11.22
C MET A 67 -1.42 5.51 12.17
N ASP A 68 -2.29 6.38 11.66
CA ASP A 68 -3.39 7.00 12.42
C ASP A 68 -4.46 5.95 12.81
N LEU A 69 -4.62 4.89 12.00
CA LEU A 69 -5.44 3.70 12.28
C LEU A 69 -4.72 2.65 13.13
N ASN A 70 -3.64 3.02 13.83
CA ASN A 70 -2.82 2.14 14.67
C ASN A 70 -2.08 1.00 13.96
N PHE A 71 -2.04 0.97 12.62
CA PHE A 71 -1.10 0.10 11.92
C PHE A 71 0.34 0.60 12.10
N ARG A 72 1.29 -0.34 12.09
CA ARG A 72 2.72 -0.06 12.15
C ARG A 72 3.43 -0.93 11.12
N ILE A 73 4.47 -0.36 10.51
CA ILE A 73 5.31 -1.09 9.57
C ILE A 73 6.15 -2.09 10.38
N PHE A 74 6.01 -3.36 10.05
CA PHE A 74 6.81 -4.43 10.64
C PHE A 74 7.87 -4.97 9.67
N SER A 75 7.53 -5.08 8.39
CA SER A 75 8.43 -5.54 7.33
C SER A 75 8.14 -4.79 6.03
N ILE A 76 9.19 -4.60 5.23
CA ILE A 76 9.11 -4.08 3.86
C ILE A 76 10.03 -4.96 3.01
N GLU A 77 9.48 -5.53 1.94
CA GLU A 77 10.24 -6.26 0.94
C GLU A 77 10.02 -5.59 -0.42
N LYS A 78 11.06 -5.58 -1.26
CA LYS A 78 10.97 -5.11 -2.64
C LYS A 78 10.64 -6.28 -3.55
N ASN A 79 9.86 -6.01 -4.60
CA ASN A 79 9.66 -7.01 -5.65
C ASN A 79 10.98 -7.26 -6.39
N ASN A 80 11.43 -8.53 -6.40
CA ASN A 80 12.70 -8.93 -7.03
C ASN A 80 12.71 -8.78 -8.57
N ALA A 81 11.54 -8.61 -9.19
CA ALA A 81 11.43 -8.33 -10.63
C ALA A 81 11.78 -6.89 -10.99
N CYS A 82 11.87 -5.97 -10.02
CA CYS A 82 12.26 -4.58 -10.25
C CYS A 82 13.78 -4.41 -10.35
N ILE A 83 14.32 -4.64 -11.55
CA ILE A 83 15.74 -4.42 -11.87
C ILE A 83 15.85 -3.09 -12.64
N TYR A 84 16.52 -2.09 -12.04
CA TYR A 84 16.92 -0.87 -12.73
C TYR A 84 18.44 -0.85 -12.94
N ILE A 85 18.84 -0.74 -14.20
CA ILE A 85 20.23 -0.54 -14.63
C ILE A 85 20.33 0.93 -15.02
N SER A 86 21.04 1.74 -14.24
CA SER A 86 21.30 3.13 -14.63
C SER A 86 22.29 3.21 -15.79
N ASP A 87 22.24 4.29 -16.57
CA ASP A 87 23.22 4.61 -17.63
C ASP A 87 24.66 4.75 -17.12
N ARG A 88 24.84 4.76 -15.79
CA ARG A 88 26.14 4.83 -15.12
C ARG A 88 26.64 3.46 -14.65
N ASN A 89 26.00 2.36 -15.06
CA ASN A 89 26.25 0.99 -14.57
C ASN A 89 26.15 0.86 -13.04
N ILE A 90 25.41 1.76 -12.40
CA ILE A 90 25.09 1.65 -10.99
C ILE A 90 23.80 0.84 -10.89
N LEU A 91 23.89 -0.30 -10.21
CA LEU A 91 22.73 -1.09 -9.82
C LEU A 91 21.99 -0.34 -8.71
N LEU A 92 21.03 0.48 -9.07
CA LEU A 92 20.11 1.10 -8.12
C LEU A 92 18.84 0.27 -8.09
N THR A 93 18.46 -0.23 -6.92
CA THR A 93 17.25 -1.04 -6.76
C THR A 93 16.02 -0.12 -6.67
N LYS A 94 15.50 0.31 -7.83
CA LYS A 94 14.18 0.93 -7.95
C LYS A 94 13.27 0.14 -8.88
N CYS A 95 12.04 -0.09 -8.43
CA CYS A 95 10.89 0.39 -9.18
C CYS A 95 10.75 1.89 -8.80
#